data_AF-A0A452XJ12-F1
#
_entry.id   AF-A0A452XJ12-F1
#
_cell.length_a   1.000
_cell.length_b   1.000
_cell.length_c   1.000
_cell.angle_alpha   90.00
_cell.angle_beta   90.00
_cell.angle_gamma   90.00
#
_symmetry.space_group_name_H-M   'P 1'
#
loop_
_entity.id
_entity.type
_entity.pdbx_description
1 polymer ?
#
loop_
_entity_poly.entity_id
_entity_poly.type
_entity_poly.pdbx_seq_one_letter_code
_entity_poly.pdbx_strand_id
1 'polypeptide(L)'
;MGQEPQIANEAGKYALWLIPVGMGNAGAALSVSICDWVEVTVLGLYIKFSPSCEKTRAPPSWEAFRGIGSFMRLAVPSALMICLEWWSYELLVLLSGMLPNPALETSVLSICVSTMILLANLPYGIGIATSVRISNELGAGNTQGPRL
;
A
#
# COMPACT_ATOMS: atom_id res chain seq x y z
N MET A 1 15.57 -25.26 -12.00
CA MET A 1 15.99 -23.98 -12.60
C MET A 1 16.18 -24.20 -14.09
N GLY A 2 15.09 -24.11 -14.87
CA GLY A 2 15.09 -24.31 -16.33
C GLY A 2 14.86 -23.00 -17.09
N GLN A 3 15.28 -21.88 -16.52
CA GLN A 3 15.28 -20.60 -17.24
C GLN A 3 16.47 -20.62 -18.19
N GLU A 4 16.21 -20.49 -19.50
CA GLU A 4 17.28 -20.40 -20.49
C GLU A 4 18.28 -19.32 -20.05
N PRO A 5 19.58 -19.62 -20.00
CA PRO A 5 20.61 -18.71 -19.51
C PRO A 5 20.67 -17.39 -20.31
N GLN A 6 20.09 -17.35 -21.50
CA GLN A 6 19.94 -16.15 -22.33
C GLN A 6 18.97 -15.13 -21.73
N ILE A 7 17.85 -15.58 -21.13
CA ILE A 7 16.83 -14.68 -20.57
C ILE A 7 17.35 -14.02 -19.29
N ALA A 8 18.06 -14.77 -18.45
CA ALA A 8 18.70 -14.24 -17.25
C ALA A 8 19.80 -13.22 -17.58
N ASN A 9 20.57 -13.46 -18.65
CA ASN A 9 21.64 -12.57 -19.09
C ASN A 9 21.09 -11.27 -19.72
N GLU A 10 20.01 -11.36 -20.49
CA GLU A 10 19.32 -10.17 -21.03
C GLU A 10 18.62 -9.37 -19.92
N ALA A 11 17.92 -10.02 -18.99
CA ALA A 11 17.35 -9.37 -17.81
C ALA A 11 18.41 -8.66 -16.95
N GLY A 12 19.59 -9.28 -16.79
CA GLY A 12 20.74 -8.68 -16.12
C GLY A 12 21.25 -7.40 -16.79
N LYS A 13 21.19 -7.32 -18.14
CA LYS A 13 21.51 -6.09 -18.87
C LYS A 13 20.49 -4.99 -18.60
N TYR A 14 19.19 -5.28 -18.60
CA TYR A 14 18.16 -4.28 -18.29
C TYR A 14 18.24 -3.80 -16.83
N ALA A 15 18.55 -4.69 -15.89
CA ALA A 15 18.81 -4.34 -14.50
C ALA A 15 20.05 -3.42 -14.33
N LEU A 16 21.08 -3.63 -15.15
CA LEU A 16 22.28 -2.78 -15.18
C LEU A 16 21.97 -1.34 -15.63
N TRP A 17 21.04 -1.17 -16.58
CA TRP A 17 20.59 0.16 -17.03
C TRP A 17 19.64 0.84 -16.02
N LEU A 18 18.84 0.06 -15.28
CA LEU A 18 17.90 0.56 -14.27
C LEU A 18 18.55 0.91 -12.92
N ILE A 19 19.73 0.36 -12.62
CA ILE A 19 20.47 0.63 -11.37
C ILE A 19 21.80 1.33 -11.71
N PRO A 20 21.78 2.60 -12.15
CA PRO A 20 22.99 3.33 -12.53
C PRO A 20 23.99 3.53 -11.38
N VAL A 21 23.59 3.27 -10.13
CA VAL A 21 24.40 3.51 -8.92
C VAL A 21 25.03 2.23 -8.35
N GLY A 22 24.78 1.05 -8.95
CA GLY A 22 25.35 -0.22 -8.46
C GLY A 22 24.90 -0.64 -7.05
N MET A 23 23.81 -0.06 -6.54
CA MET A 23 23.34 -0.28 -5.15
C MET A 23 22.43 -1.50 -4.98
N GLY A 24 22.09 -2.23 -6.05
CA GLY A 24 21.23 -3.41 -5.98
C GLY A 24 19.93 -3.18 -5.18
N ASN A 25 19.56 -4.13 -4.31
CA ASN A 25 18.37 -4.03 -3.46
C ASN A 25 18.43 -2.87 -2.45
N ALA A 26 19.63 -2.46 -2.02
CA ALA A 26 19.78 -1.32 -1.11
C ALA A 26 19.36 -0.01 -1.79
N GLY A 27 19.54 0.11 -3.11
CA GLY A 27 19.05 1.24 -3.90
C GLY A 27 17.53 1.33 -3.90
N ALA A 28 16.84 0.20 -4.04
CA ALA A 28 15.37 0.16 -3.98
C ALA A 28 14.84 0.56 -2.60
N ALA A 29 15.42 0.03 -1.52
CA ALA A 29 15.05 0.39 -0.15
C ALA A 29 15.29 1.88 0.14
N LEU A 30 16.42 2.44 -0.32
CA LEU A 30 16.72 3.86 -0.19
C LEU A 30 15.74 4.72 -0.97
N SER A 31 15.39 4.33 -2.19
CA SER A 31 14.42 5.05 -3.02
C SER A 31 13.06 5.13 -2.34
N VAL A 32 12.55 4.00 -1.83
CA VAL A 32 11.28 3.97 -1.08
C VAL A 32 11.35 4.88 0.14
N SER A 33 12.44 4.79 0.91
CA SER A 33 12.63 5.64 2.09
C SER A 33 12.62 7.13 1.72
N ILE A 34 13.26 7.53 0.62
CA ILE A 34 13.25 8.91 0.14
C ILE A 34 11.84 9.33 -0.28
N CYS A 35 11.12 8.49 -1.03
CA CYS A 35 9.74 8.76 -1.45
C CYS A 35 8.83 9.01 -0.23
N ASP A 36 8.92 8.17 0.79
CA ASP A 36 8.11 8.30 2.02
C ASP A 36 8.42 9.62 2.75
N TRP A 37 9.70 9.99 2.85
CA TRP A 37 10.09 11.26 3.48
C TRP A 37 9.63 12.47 2.67
N VAL A 38 9.67 12.40 1.35
CA VAL A 38 9.14 13.45 0.47
C VAL A 38 7.62 13.58 0.67
N GLU A 39 6.87 12.47 0.71
CA GLU A 39 5.43 12.47 0.95
C GLU A 39 5.09 13.13 2.31
N VAL A 40 5.73 12.70 3.39
CA VAL A 40 5.55 13.26 4.74
C VAL A 40 5.86 14.75 4.76
N THR A 41 6.95 15.16 4.09
CA THR A 41 7.37 16.57 4.05
C THR A 41 6.36 17.41 3.28
N VAL A 42 5.94 16.99 2.09
CA VAL A 42 4.96 17.70 1.26
C VAL A 42 3.62 17.80 1.99
N LEU A 43 3.14 16.73 2.61
CA LEU A 43 1.90 16.74 3.38
C LEU A 43 1.99 17.66 4.60
N GLY A 44 3.11 17.61 5.34
CA GLY A 44 3.34 18.49 6.48
C GLY A 44 3.38 19.97 6.09
N LEU A 45 4.04 20.30 4.98
CA LEU A 45 4.04 21.65 4.42
C LEU A 45 2.64 22.07 3.98
N TYR A 46 1.89 21.19 3.32
CA TYR A 46 0.50 21.47 2.92
C TYR A 46 -0.39 21.80 4.13
N ILE A 47 -0.35 20.99 5.19
CA ILE A 47 -1.13 21.24 6.41
C ILE A 47 -0.72 22.56 7.09
N LYS A 48 0.58 22.89 7.07
CA LYS A 48 1.12 24.09 7.72
C LYS A 48 0.82 25.39 6.95
N PHE A 49 0.82 25.35 5.62
CA PHE A 49 0.70 26.57 4.79
C PHE A 49 -0.66 26.71 4.12
N SER A 50 -1.43 25.64 3.94
CA SER A 50 -2.73 25.72 3.29
C SER A 50 -3.81 26.35 4.20
N PRO A 51 -4.60 27.33 3.71
CA PRO A 51 -5.74 27.87 4.43
C PRO A 51 -6.87 26.84 4.61
N SER A 52 -6.94 25.82 3.75
CA SER A 52 -7.95 24.75 3.86
C SER A 52 -7.84 23.95 5.15
N CYS A 53 -6.64 23.89 5.75
CA CYS A 53 -6.38 23.17 6.99
C CYS A 53 -6.46 24.06 8.24
N GLU A 54 -6.76 25.36 8.12
CA GLU A 54 -6.70 26.30 9.25
C GLU A 54 -7.63 25.89 10.41
N LYS A 55 -8.82 25.38 10.09
CA LYS A 55 -9.81 24.93 11.09
C LYS A 55 -9.49 23.58 11.74
N THR A 56 -8.73 22.73 11.06
CA THR A 56 -8.40 21.37 11.50
C THR A 56 -6.95 21.21 11.96
N ARG A 57 -6.15 22.29 11.88
CA ARG A 57 -4.76 22.32 12.33
C ARG A 57 -4.71 22.24 13.86
N ALA A 58 -4.53 21.03 14.37
CA ALA A 58 -4.24 20.83 15.78
C ALA A 58 -2.75 21.12 16.07
N PRO A 59 -2.41 21.82 17.17
CA PRO A 59 -1.04 21.87 17.64
C PRO A 59 -0.59 20.47 18.06
N PRO A 60 0.69 20.10 17.88
CA PRO A 60 1.21 18.85 18.42
C PRO A 60 1.06 18.88 19.94
N SER A 61 0.12 18.10 20.48
CA SER A 61 -0.19 18.05 21.90
C SER A 61 -0.39 16.60 22.34
N TRP A 62 -0.12 16.33 23.62
CA TRP A 62 -0.37 15.03 24.23
C TRP A 62 -1.87 14.68 24.31
N GLU A 63 -2.76 15.66 24.09
CA GLU A 63 -4.20 15.42 24.04
C GLU A 63 -4.60 14.55 22.85
N ALA A 64 -3.83 14.57 21.76
CA ALA A 64 -4.02 13.67 20.61
C ALA A 64 -3.97 12.19 21.01
N PHE A 65 -3.21 11.85 22.06
CA PHE A 65 -3.07 10.48 22.55
C PHE A 65 -4.17 10.06 23.55
N ARG A 66 -5.01 10.98 24.03
CA ARG A 66 -6.09 10.63 24.99
C ARG A 66 -7.09 9.62 24.41
N GLY A 67 -7.28 9.61 23.09
CA GLY A 67 -8.19 8.70 22.39
C GLY A 67 -7.56 7.39 21.89
N ILE A 68 -6.29 7.13 22.19
CA ILE A 68 -5.55 6.04 21.53
C ILE A 68 -6.16 4.65 21.79
N GLY A 69 -6.72 4.40 22.97
CA GLY A 69 -7.37 3.11 23.28
C GLY A 69 -8.57 2.82 22.39
N SER A 70 -9.45 3.80 22.19
CA SER A 70 -10.60 3.68 21.28
C SER A 70 -10.17 3.55 19.83
N PHE A 71 -9.14 4.28 19.43
CA PHE A 71 -8.53 4.14 18.10
C PHE A 71 -7.97 2.73 17.88
N MET A 72 -7.19 2.20 18.83
CA MET A 72 -6.58 0.88 18.74
C MET A 72 -7.61 -0.24 18.68
N ARG A 73 -8.76 -0.10 19.36
CA ARG A 73 -9.86 -1.06 19.28
C ARG A 73 -10.41 -1.23 17.86
N LEU A 74 -10.29 -0.21 17.01
CA LEU A 74 -10.67 -0.28 15.59
C LEU A 74 -9.46 -0.57 14.70
N ALA A 75 -8.32 0.06 14.97
CA ALA A 75 -7.11 -0.07 14.16
C ALA A 75 -6.53 -1.48 14.17
N VAL A 76 -6.49 -2.16 15.33
CA VAL A 76 -5.94 -3.53 15.45
C VAL A 76 -6.72 -4.54 14.61
N PRO A 77 -8.06 -4.69 14.75
CA PRO A 77 -8.79 -5.64 13.91
C PRO A 77 -8.73 -5.26 12.43
N SER A 78 -8.75 -3.97 12.07
CA SER A 78 -8.57 -3.55 10.68
C SER A 78 -7.19 -3.90 10.13
N ALA A 79 -6.12 -3.69 10.90
CA ALA A 79 -4.76 -4.06 10.51
C ALA A 79 -4.63 -5.58 10.35
N LEU A 80 -5.19 -6.38 11.27
CA LEU A 80 -5.19 -7.84 11.17
C LEU A 80 -5.94 -8.33 9.93
N MET A 81 -7.10 -7.75 9.62
CA MET A 81 -7.87 -8.09 8.42
C MET A 81 -7.03 -7.90 7.15
N ILE A 82 -6.37 -6.74 7.02
CA ILE A 82 -5.51 -6.43 5.88
C ILE A 82 -4.29 -7.36 5.86
N CYS A 83 -3.59 -7.54 6.99
CA CYS A 83 -2.42 -8.42 7.05
C CYS A 83 -2.77 -9.86 6.66
N LEU A 84 -3.89 -10.39 7.12
CA LEU A 84 -4.34 -11.74 6.76
C LEU A 84 -4.66 -11.88 5.28
N GLU A 85 -5.24 -10.84 4.65
CA GLU A 85 -5.45 -10.80 3.21
C GLU A 85 -4.13 -10.88 2.45
N TRP A 86 -3.17 -10.00 2.77
CA TRP A 86 -1.85 -9.99 2.11
C TRP A 86 -1.06 -11.28 2.34
N TRP A 87 -1.04 -11.78 3.57
CA TRP A 87 -0.37 -13.05 3.88
C TRP A 87 -1.01 -14.23 3.16
N SER A 88 -2.33 -14.21 2.92
CA SER A 88 -2.96 -15.26 2.13
C SER A 88 -2.45 -15.30 0.69
N TYR A 89 -2.20 -14.15 0.07
CA TYR A 89 -1.59 -14.09 -1.26
C TYR A 89 -0.15 -14.61 -1.26
N GLU A 90 0.65 -14.22 -0.27
CA GLU A 90 2.02 -14.73 -0.12
C GLU A 90 2.04 -16.25 0.08
N LEU A 91 1.14 -16.78 0.92
CA LEU A 91 1.01 -18.22 1.12
C LEU A 91 0.59 -18.95 -0.16
N LEU A 92 -0.34 -18.39 -0.96
CA LEU A 92 -0.72 -18.97 -2.25
C LEU A 92 0.47 -19.00 -3.22
N VAL A 93 1.25 -17.92 -3.28
CA VAL A 93 2.48 -17.85 -4.08
C VAL A 93 3.50 -18.90 -3.61
N LEU A 94 3.74 -19.02 -2.31
CA LEU A 94 4.63 -20.03 -1.75
C LEU A 94 4.16 -21.47 -2.05
N LEU A 95 2.86 -21.75 -1.91
CA LEU A 95 2.28 -23.06 -2.20
C LEU A 95 2.36 -23.41 -3.69
N SER A 96 2.19 -22.43 -4.59
CA SER A 96 2.38 -22.64 -6.03
C SER A 96 3.81 -23.09 -6.37
N GLY A 97 4.79 -22.67 -5.57
CA GLY A 97 6.18 -23.11 -5.68
C GLY A 97 6.43 -24.56 -5.25
N MET A 98 5.43 -25.24 -4.69
CA MET A 98 5.49 -26.66 -4.33
C MET A 98 4.79 -27.58 -5.34
N LEU A 99 4.20 -27.02 -6.41
CA LEU A 99 3.54 -27.80 -7.46
C LEU A 99 4.56 -28.52 -8.38
N PRO A 100 4.11 -29.50 -9.18
CA PRO A 100 4.99 -30.29 -10.06
C PRO A 100 5.83 -29.46 -11.04
N ASN A 101 5.34 -28.27 -11.44
CA ASN A 101 6.07 -27.33 -12.28
C ASN A 101 6.15 -25.94 -11.60
N PRO A 102 7.01 -25.77 -10.59
CA PRO A 102 6.97 -24.60 -9.72
C PRO A 102 7.32 -23.31 -10.45
N ALA A 103 8.20 -23.36 -11.46
CA ALA A 103 8.56 -22.18 -12.23
C ALA A 103 7.40 -21.65 -13.07
N LEU A 104 6.62 -22.54 -13.70
CA LEU A 104 5.45 -22.15 -14.48
C LEU A 104 4.33 -21.66 -13.57
N GLU A 105 3.97 -22.46 -12.56
CA GLU A 105 2.81 -22.20 -11.70
C GLU A 105 2.99 -20.92 -10.87
N THR A 106 4.17 -20.70 -10.28
CA THR A 106 4.45 -19.46 -9.54
C THR A 106 4.49 -18.24 -10.44
N SER A 107 5.03 -18.34 -11.65
CA SER A 107 5.07 -17.21 -12.59
C SER A 107 3.66 -16.82 -13.03
N VAL A 108 2.82 -17.80 -13.38
CA VAL A 108 1.42 -17.57 -13.76
C VAL A 108 0.65 -16.96 -12.60
N LEU A 109 0.79 -17.52 -11.39
CA LEU A 109 0.10 -17.00 -10.21
C LEU A 109 0.55 -15.56 -9.87
N SER A 110 1.84 -15.26 -9.97
CA SER A 110 2.37 -13.91 -9.74
C SER A 110 1.81 -12.89 -10.74
N ILE A 111 1.73 -13.25 -12.03
CA ILE A 111 1.12 -12.40 -13.07
C ILE A 111 -0.38 -12.21 -12.79
N CYS A 112 -1.10 -13.26 -12.41
CA CYS A 112 -2.52 -13.19 -12.08
C CYS A 112 -2.78 -12.25 -10.88
N VAL A 113 -2.03 -12.41 -9.79
CA VAL A 113 -2.14 -11.56 -8.59
C VAL A 113 -1.80 -10.10 -8.94
N SER A 114 -0.73 -9.87 -9.70
CA SER A 114 -0.34 -8.51 -10.13
C SER A 114 -1.43 -7.85 -10.97
N THR A 115 -2.02 -8.61 -11.90
CA THR A 115 -3.11 -8.13 -12.76
C THR A 115 -4.35 -7.82 -11.93
N MET A 116 -4.69 -8.68 -10.97
CA MET A 116 -5.82 -8.46 -10.06
C MET A 116 -5.63 -7.17 -9.26
N ILE A 117 -4.46 -6.94 -8.66
CA ILE A 117 -4.16 -5.73 -7.89
C ILE A 117 -4.31 -4.48 -8.77
N LEU A 118 -3.78 -4.51 -9.99
CA LEU A 118 -3.90 -3.40 -10.94
C LEU A 118 -5.36 -3.06 -11.25
N LEU A 119 -6.19 -4.07 -11.49
CA LEU A 119 -7.62 -3.89 -11.75
C LEU A 119 -8.39 -3.44 -10.48
N ALA A 120 -7.95 -3.87 -9.30
CA ALA A 120 -8.59 -3.56 -8.03
C ALA A 120 -8.29 -2.13 -7.53
N ASN A 121 -7.24 -1.46 -8.03
CA ASN A 121 -6.90 -0.10 -7.58
C ASN A 121 -8.02 0.93 -7.81
N LEU A 122 -8.74 0.83 -8.95
CA LEU A 122 -9.85 1.73 -9.25
C LEU A 122 -11.02 1.58 -8.26
N PRO A 123 -11.62 0.38 -8.06
CA PRO A 123 -12.68 0.20 -7.08
C PRO A 123 -12.19 0.46 -5.65
N TYR A 124 -10.92 0.17 -5.33
CA TYR A 124 -10.33 0.49 -4.04
C TYR A 124 -10.35 2.01 -3.75
N GLY A 125 -9.95 2.84 -4.72
CA GLY A 125 -10.01 4.30 -4.61
C GLY A 125 -11.44 4.82 -4.41
N ILE A 126 -12.42 4.25 -5.14
CA ILE A 126 -13.84 4.58 -4.96
C ILE A 126 -14.30 4.17 -3.55
N GLY A 127 -13.89 3.01 -3.07
CA GLY A 127 -14.17 2.52 -1.72
C GLY A 127 -13.67 3.47 -0.63
N ILE A 128 -12.43 3.95 -0.73
CA ILE A 128 -11.88 4.95 0.20
C ILE A 128 -12.69 6.25 0.17
N ALA A 129 -12.96 6.78 -1.03
CA ALA A 129 -13.76 8.01 -1.18
C ALA A 129 -15.17 7.87 -0.58
N THR A 130 -15.79 6.71 -0.77
CA THR A 130 -17.11 6.40 -0.23
C THR A 130 -17.05 6.26 1.29
N SER A 131 -16.05 5.57 1.81
CA SER A 131 -15.81 5.41 3.25
C SER A 131 -15.63 6.76 3.94
N VAL A 132 -14.80 7.65 3.40
CA VAL A 132 -14.61 9.01 3.94
C VAL A 132 -15.91 9.81 3.94
N ARG A 133 -16.70 9.75 2.86
CA ARG A 133 -18.01 10.42 2.79
C ARG A 133 -18.97 9.88 3.84
N ILE A 134 -19.12 8.56 3.94
CA ILE A 134 -19.99 7.91 4.94
C ILE A 134 -19.54 8.29 6.35
N SER A 135 -18.25 8.24 6.65
CA SER A 135 -17.71 8.64 7.96
C SER A 135 -18.00 10.10 8.30
N ASN A 136 -17.91 11.00 7.33
CA ASN A 136 -18.23 12.42 7.54
C ASN A 136 -19.73 12.65 7.79
N GLU A 137 -20.62 12.00 7.01
CA GLU A 137 -22.07 12.11 7.19
C GLU A 137 -22.52 11.53 8.54
N LEU A 138 -21.99 10.35 8.90
CA LEU A 138 -22.25 9.74 10.21
C LEU A 138 -21.73 10.63 11.35
N GLY A 139 -20.55 11.24 11.20
CA GLY A 139 -19.99 12.18 12.17
C GLY A 139 -20.81 13.47 12.31
N ALA A 140 -21.51 13.89 11.27
CA ALA A 140 -22.43 15.02 11.29
C ALA A 140 -23.83 14.66 11.85
N GLY A 141 -24.08 13.40 12.21
CA GLY A 141 -25.39 12.92 12.66
C GLY A 141 -26.42 12.78 11.54
N ASN A 142 -26.00 12.86 10.27
CA ASN A 142 -26.87 12.73 9.11
C ASN A 142 -26.92 11.28 8.63
N THR A 143 -27.94 10.54 9.07
CA THR A 143 -28.14 9.13 8.69
C THR A 143 -28.77 8.94 7.31
N GLN A 144 -29.21 10.03 6.65
CA GLN A 144 -29.83 9.97 5.32
C GLN A 144 -28.87 10.32 4.17
N GLY A 145 -27.84 11.12 4.43
CA GLY A 145 -26.79 11.47 3.45
C GLY A 145 -25.99 10.30 2.85
N PRO A 146 -25.73 9.18 3.56
CA PRO A 146 -24.98 8.05 2.99
C PRO A 146 -25.80 7.11 2.11
N ARG A 147 -27.09 7.39 1.85
CA ARG A 147 -27.92 6.60 0.94
C ARG A 147 -27.67 7.04 -0.51
N LEU A 148 -26.95 6.21 -1.28
CA LEU A 148 -26.95 6.24 -2.74
C LEU A 148 -28.31 5.82 -3.28
#